data_AF-A0A7C5IF11-F1
#
_entry.id   AF-A0A7C5IF11-F1
#
_cell.length_a   1.000
_cell.length_b   1.000
_cell.length_c   1.000
_cell.angle_alpha   90.00
_cell.angle_beta   90.00
_cell.angle_gamma   90.00
#
_symmetry.space_group_name_H-M   'P 1'
#
loop_
_entity.id
_entity.type
_entity.pdbx_description
1 polymer ?
#
loop_
_entity_poly.entity_id
_entity_poly.type
_entity_poly.pdbx_seq_one_letter_code
_entity_poly.pdbx_strand_id
1 'polypeptide(L)'
;MFKPKLTKVQERRLLMYTKGILTFESAADAIKALLDAHFMSSDSSRFEVKPEVEAALIAKCLQGKSWALTSKLSLINYEEIKNIFRENIKEMVSYYVKN
;
A
#
# COMPACT_ATOMS: atom_id res chain seq x y z
N MET A 1 -6.09 5.54 -15.78
CA MET A 1 -6.15 4.78 -14.52
C MET A 1 -6.06 3.29 -14.79
N PHE A 2 -5.00 2.64 -14.31
CA PHE A 2 -4.89 1.19 -14.30
C PHE A 2 -5.70 0.60 -13.15
N LYS A 3 -6.34 -0.55 -13.38
CA LYS A 3 -7.06 -1.28 -12.34
C LYS A 3 -6.16 -2.37 -11.73
N PRO A 4 -6.14 -2.53 -10.39
CA PRO A 4 -5.42 -3.64 -9.74
C PRO A 4 -5.95 -4.98 -10.24
N LYS A 5 -5.04 -5.87 -10.64
CA LYS A 5 -5.39 -7.25 -11.02
C LYS A 5 -5.40 -8.12 -9.77
N LEU A 6 -6.54 -8.15 -9.08
CA LEU A 6 -6.75 -8.92 -7.85
C LEU A 6 -7.66 -10.12 -8.09
N THR A 7 -7.31 -11.28 -7.53
CA THR A 7 -8.25 -12.37 -7.35
C THR A 7 -9.20 -12.06 -6.19
N LYS A 8 -10.37 -12.74 -6.13
CA LYS A 8 -11.32 -12.59 -5.00
C LYS A 8 -10.67 -12.84 -3.63
N VAL A 9 -9.72 -13.77 -3.57
CA VAL A 9 -9.00 -14.09 -2.33
C VAL A 9 -8.05 -12.95 -1.96
N GLN A 10 -7.30 -12.41 -2.92
CA GLN A 10 -6.40 -11.28 -2.70
C GLN A 10 -7.16 -10.02 -2.28
N GLU A 11 -8.28 -9.72 -2.94
CA GLU A 11 -9.16 -8.61 -2.58
C GLU A 11 -9.66 -8.76 -1.13
N ARG A 12 -10.10 -9.96 -0.74
CA ARG A 12 -10.51 -10.22 0.65
C ARG A 12 -9.37 -10.02 1.63
N ARG A 13 -8.16 -10.51 1.36
CA ARG A 13 -7.00 -10.32 2.24
C ARG A 13 -6.61 -8.84 2.36
N LEU A 14 -6.68 -8.10 1.26
CA LEU A 14 -6.44 -6.66 1.23
C LEU A 14 -7.45 -5.91 2.11
N LEU A 15 -8.75 -6.24 2.01
CA LEU A 15 -9.81 -5.67 2.85
C LEU A 15 -9.67 -6.04 4.33
N MET A 16 -9.17 -7.24 4.65
CA MET A 16 -8.93 -7.64 6.05
C MET A 16 -7.68 -6.96 6.62
N TYR A 17 -6.65 -6.70 5.79
CA TYR A 17 -5.48 -5.91 6.17
C TYR A 17 -5.85 -4.47 6.53
N THR A 18 -6.70 -3.82 5.72
CA THR A 18 -7.15 -2.43 5.99
C THR A 18 -8.00 -2.31 7.24
N LYS A 19 -8.62 -3.41 7.70
CA LYS A 19 -9.32 -3.50 8.99
C LYS A 19 -8.42 -3.84 10.18
N GLY A 20 -7.11 -4.00 9.96
CA GLY A 20 -6.15 -4.38 11.01
C GLY A 20 -6.22 -5.85 11.44
N ILE A 21 -6.97 -6.70 10.72
CA ILE A 21 -7.13 -8.12 11.06
C ILE A 21 -5.92 -8.94 10.60
N LEU A 22 -5.35 -8.59 9.44
CA LEU A 22 -4.18 -9.26 8.88
C LEU A 22 -2.93 -8.39 9.01
N THR A 23 -1.78 -9.05 9.06
CA THR A 23 -0.48 -8.40 8.93
C THR A 23 -0.23 -8.01 7.46
N PHE A 24 0.77 -7.15 7.25
CA PHE A 24 1.21 -6.81 5.90
C PHE A 24 1.61 -8.07 5.12
N GLU A 25 2.33 -8.98 5.75
CA GLU A 25 2.88 -10.18 5.13
C GLU A 25 1.76 -11.08 4.58
N SER A 26 0.62 -11.16 5.26
CA SER A 26 -0.55 -11.93 4.79
C SER A 26 -1.27 -11.29 3.59
N ALA A 27 -1.02 -10.02 3.30
CA ALA A 27 -1.66 -9.28 2.20
C ALA A 27 -0.64 -8.67 1.22
N ALA A 28 0.65 -9.01 1.33
CA ALA A 28 1.72 -8.33 0.62
C ALA A 28 1.59 -8.44 -0.90
N ASP A 29 1.12 -9.59 -1.40
CA ASP A 29 0.88 -9.81 -2.83
C ASP A 29 -0.28 -8.96 -3.38
N ALA A 30 -1.36 -8.83 -2.60
CA ALA A 30 -2.50 -8.00 -2.96
C ALA A 30 -2.14 -6.50 -2.90
N ILE A 31 -1.37 -6.08 -1.90
CA ILE A 31 -0.85 -4.71 -1.78
C ILE A 31 0.08 -4.40 -2.96
N LYS A 32 0.97 -5.33 -3.33
CA LYS A 32 1.85 -5.19 -4.52
C LYS A 32 1.03 -4.92 -5.78
N ALA A 33 -0.01 -5.72 -6.04
CA ALA A 33 -0.86 -5.54 -7.22
C ALA A 33 -1.62 -4.19 -7.22
N LEU A 34 -2.01 -3.68 -6.05
CA LEU A 34 -2.58 -2.34 -5.91
C LEU A 34 -1.56 -1.25 -6.24
N LEU A 35 -0.34 -1.36 -5.70
CA LEU A 35 0.73 -0.39 -5.94
C LEU A 35 1.23 -0.44 -7.38
N ASP A 36 1.31 -1.60 -8.01
CA ASP A 36 1.67 -1.72 -9.42
C ASP A 36 0.68 -0.94 -10.30
N ALA A 37 -0.64 -1.07 -10.05
CA ALA A 37 -1.65 -0.28 -10.76
C ALA A 37 -1.53 1.23 -10.48
N HIS A 38 -1.17 1.60 -9.25
CA HIS A 38 -0.96 2.99 -8.87
C HIS A 38 0.23 3.62 -9.61
N PHE A 39 1.41 3.00 -9.55
CA PHE A 39 2.63 3.53 -10.16
C PHE A 39 2.69 3.37 -11.68
N MET A 40 1.87 2.51 -12.27
CA MET A 40 1.67 2.44 -13.74
C MET A 40 0.64 3.47 -14.25
N SER A 41 -0.18 4.06 -13.37
CA SER A 41 -1.13 5.10 -13.77
C SER A 41 -0.44 6.42 -14.05
N SER A 42 -0.95 7.19 -15.01
CA SER A 42 -0.51 8.57 -15.24
C SER A 42 -0.79 9.43 -14.01
N ASP A 43 0.05 10.43 -13.76
CA ASP A 43 -0.04 11.32 -12.59
C ASP A 43 -1.44 11.93 -12.41
N SER A 44 -2.10 12.29 -13.52
CA SER A 44 -3.47 12.84 -13.51
C SER A 44 -4.57 11.88 -13.04
N SER A 45 -4.28 10.58 -12.94
CA SER A 45 -5.26 9.53 -12.57
C SER A 45 -4.78 8.67 -11.40
N ARG A 46 -3.73 9.12 -10.73
CA ARG A 46 -3.10 8.45 -9.60
C ARG A 46 -3.66 9.05 -8.30
N PHE A 47 -3.90 8.21 -7.31
CA PHE A 47 -4.22 8.67 -5.96
C PHE A 47 -3.08 9.54 -5.41
N GLU A 48 -3.39 10.66 -4.77
CA GLU A 48 -2.37 11.53 -4.21
C GLU A 48 -1.81 10.95 -2.92
N VAL A 49 -0.48 10.80 -2.83
CA VAL A 49 0.21 10.24 -1.66
C VAL A 49 1.24 11.25 -1.19
N LYS A 50 1.32 11.46 0.14
CA LYS A 50 2.36 12.31 0.71
C LYS A 50 3.75 11.74 0.39
N PRO A 51 4.78 12.57 0.10
CA PRO A 51 6.10 12.10 -0.31
C PRO A 51 6.72 11.07 0.65
N GLU A 52 6.62 11.29 1.96
CA GLU A 52 7.11 10.36 2.99
C GLU A 52 6.37 9.02 2.96
N VAL A 53 5.06 9.03 2.73
CA VAL A 53 4.26 7.80 2.65
C VAL A 53 4.58 7.04 1.37
N GLU A 54 4.74 7.73 0.25
CA GLU A 54 5.15 7.14 -1.02
C GLU A 54 6.52 6.45 -0.91
N ALA A 55 7.48 7.09 -0.26
CA ALA A 55 8.77 6.48 0.03
C ALA A 55 8.61 5.20 0.88
N ALA A 56 7.71 5.19 1.85
CA ALA A 56 7.40 4.00 2.65
C ALA A 56 6.77 2.88 1.80
N LEU A 57 5.81 3.20 0.94
CA LEU A 57 5.16 2.26 0.00
C LEU A 57 6.21 1.58 -0.91
N ILE A 58 7.07 2.39 -1.53
CA ILE A 58 8.13 1.91 -2.43
C ILE A 58 9.13 1.06 -1.65
N ALA A 59 9.69 1.56 -0.54
CA ALA A 59 10.70 0.86 0.21
C ALA A 59 10.18 -0.48 0.75
N LYS A 60 8.98 -0.50 1.35
CA LYS A 60 8.44 -1.72 1.96
C LYS A 60 7.97 -2.74 0.92
N CYS A 61 7.20 -2.31 -0.08
CA CYS A 61 6.48 -3.24 -0.96
C CYS A 61 7.21 -3.50 -2.27
N LEU A 62 7.80 -2.48 -2.89
CA LEU A 62 8.48 -2.64 -4.18
C LEU A 62 9.94 -3.06 -4.02
N GLN A 63 10.62 -2.58 -2.98
CA GLN A 63 12.04 -2.87 -2.73
C GLN A 63 12.26 -3.94 -1.63
N GLY A 64 11.20 -4.43 -1.00
CA GLY A 64 11.26 -5.50 0.00
C GLY A 64 12.03 -5.16 1.28
N LYS A 65 12.11 -3.87 1.67
CA LYS A 65 12.85 -3.46 2.88
C LYS A 65 12.14 -3.89 4.17
N SER A 66 12.91 -4.06 5.24
CA SER A 66 12.36 -4.28 6.59
C SER A 66 11.69 -3.01 7.12
N TRP A 67 10.77 -3.13 8.06
CA TRP A 67 10.08 -1.96 8.65
C TRP A 67 11.04 -0.94 9.26
N ALA A 68 12.13 -1.40 9.87
CA ALA A 68 13.16 -0.52 10.44
C ALA A 68 13.87 0.30 9.36
N LEU A 69 14.17 -0.30 8.21
CA LEU A 69 14.79 0.41 7.10
C LEU A 69 13.78 1.29 6.36
N THR A 70 12.54 0.83 6.19
CA THR A 70 11.46 1.65 5.62
C THR A 70 11.27 2.93 6.42
N SER A 71 11.20 2.85 7.76
CA SER A 71 11.11 4.01 8.65
C SER A 71 12.26 5.01 8.45
N LYS A 72 13.49 4.53 8.34
CA LYS A 72 14.65 5.39 8.07
C LYS A 72 14.57 6.08 6.70
N LEU A 73 14.14 5.35 5.67
CA LEU A 73 14.07 5.87 4.29
C LEU A 73 12.90 6.83 4.07
N SER A 74 11.79 6.61 4.76
CA SER A 74 10.60 7.45 4.67
C SER A 74 10.59 8.62 5.65
N LEU A 75 11.52 8.66 6.60
CA LEU A 75 11.54 9.61 7.73
C LEU A 75 10.28 9.53 8.61
N ILE A 76 9.53 8.43 8.55
CA ILE A 76 8.36 8.18 9.39
C ILE A 76 8.83 7.41 10.63
N ASN A 77 8.31 7.78 11.80
CA ASN A 77 8.62 7.10 13.04
C ASN A 77 8.30 5.58 12.94
N TYR A 78 9.19 4.74 13.46
CA TYR A 78 9.07 3.28 13.41
C TYR A 78 7.80 2.75 14.12
N GLU A 79 7.34 3.42 15.17
CA GLU A 79 6.13 3.07 15.90
C GLU A 79 4.86 3.37 15.08
N GLU A 80 4.91 4.40 14.25
CA GLU A 80 3.75 4.90 13.49
C GLU A 80 3.65 4.32 12.08
N ILE A 81 4.78 3.94 11.48
CA ILE A 81 4.87 3.64 10.05
C ILE A 81 3.88 2.55 9.62
N LYS A 82 3.69 1.51 10.43
CA LYS A 82 2.76 0.42 10.08
C LYS A 82 1.31 0.91 10.05
N ASN A 83 0.95 1.84 10.93
CA ASN A 83 -0.39 2.40 10.97
C ASN A 83 -0.63 3.37 9.81
N ILE A 84 0.30 4.30 9.58
CA ILE A 84 0.25 5.24 8.46
C ILE A 84 0.18 4.50 7.12
N PHE A 85 1.01 3.47 6.95
CA PHE A 85 1.01 2.63 5.76
C PHE A 85 -0.36 1.96 5.56
N ARG A 86 -0.95 1.39 6.62
CA ARG A 86 -2.25 0.72 6.53
C ARG A 86 -3.37 1.68 6.17
N GLU A 87 -3.43 2.85 6.81
CA GLU A 87 -4.47 3.84 6.51
C GLU A 87 -4.34 4.36 5.08
N ASN A 88 -3.12 4.59 4.58
CA ASN A 88 -2.94 4.98 3.19
C ASN A 88 -3.39 3.88 2.21
N ILE A 89 -3.03 2.61 2.47
CA ILE A 89 -3.54 1.48 1.66
C ILE A 89 -5.08 1.42 1.69
N LYS A 90 -5.72 1.72 2.82
CA LYS A 90 -7.18 1.75 2.95
C LYS A 90 -7.81 2.85 2.09
N GLU A 91 -7.20 4.03 2.03
CA GLU A 91 -7.62 5.11 1.14
C GLU A 91 -7.44 4.70 -0.33
N MET A 92 -6.28 4.13 -0.69
CA MET A 92 -6.03 3.61 -2.04
C MET A 92 -7.03 2.52 -2.45
N VAL A 93 -7.39 1.60 -1.55
CA VAL A 93 -8.42 0.57 -1.82
C VAL A 93 -9.76 1.21 -2.15
N SER A 94 -10.13 2.28 -1.43
CA SER A 94 -11.37 3.00 -1.70
C SER A 94 -11.34 3.69 -3.07
N TYR A 95 -10.18 4.17 -3.52
CA TYR A 95 -9.99 4.79 -4.83
C TYR A 95 -9.97 3.77 -5.99
N TYR A 96 -9.25 2.65 -5.85
CA TYR A 96 -8.97 1.73 -6.95
C TYR A 96 -9.90 0.51 -7.04
N VAL A 97 -10.46 0.05 -5.92
CA VAL A 97 -11.17 -1.25 -5.85
C VAL A 97 -12.68 -1.06 -5.74
N LYS A 98 -13.17 0.00 -5.08
CA LYS A 98 -14.61 0.25 -4.88
C LYS A 98 -15.30 0.97 -6.06
N ASN A 99 -15.02 0.55 -7.30
CA ASN A 99 -15.76 0.97 -8.51
C ASN A 99 -16.33 -0.22 -9.26
#